data_AF-A0A087UJ26-F1
#
_entry.id   AF-A0A087UJ26-F1
#
_cell.length_a   1.000
_cell.length_b   1.000
_cell.length_c   1.000
_cell.angle_alpha   90.00
_cell.angle_beta   90.00
_cell.angle_gamma   90.00
#
_symmetry.space_group_name_H-M   'P 1'
#
loop_
_entity.id
_entity.type
_entity.pdbx_description
1 polymer ?
#
loop_
_entity_poly.entity_id
_entity_poly.type
_entity_poly.pdbx_seq_one_letter_code
_entity_poly.pdbx_strand_id
1 'polypeptide(L)'
;MDLNDYRQCLRRWSAAVHAMYSQCHLLGPRICLPVHYEHLVLHPETSMRKILDFLDLPWNASVLHHELLVGKPGGVSLSILERSTDQVIKPINTEALTKWVGRLPEDVVRDMPSLAPMLAILGYDPRANPPDYGQPDSLVIKNTWDLKANKKVWEAREKLVAEKRDNIWRSWLQKSKSKSKSSVPKNSTEMTYQTTNDRWQKLVGVTNSSVFSTRS
;
A
#
# COMPACT_ATOMS: atom_id res chain seq x y z
N MET A 1 -4.13 5.13 12.65
CA MET A 1 -3.51 6.25 11.89
C MET A 1 -4.65 7.07 11.37
N ASP A 2 -4.66 8.36 11.67
CA ASP A 2 -5.68 9.25 11.13
C ASP A 2 -5.23 9.75 9.76
N LEU A 3 -6.01 9.41 8.72
CA LEU A 3 -5.72 9.81 7.34
C LEU A 3 -6.17 11.24 7.03
N ASN A 4 -6.94 11.87 7.93
CA ASN A 4 -7.34 13.27 7.79
C ASN A 4 -6.35 14.24 8.44
N ASP A 5 -5.38 13.73 9.20
CA ASP A 5 -4.31 14.53 9.82
C ASP A 5 -3.04 14.50 8.95
N TYR A 6 -2.88 15.53 8.12
CA TYR A 6 -1.70 15.71 7.27
C TYR A 6 -0.39 15.78 8.07
N ARG A 7 -0.39 16.37 9.26
CA ARG A 7 0.82 16.50 10.09
C ARG A 7 1.26 15.13 10.60
N GLN A 8 0.32 14.32 11.08
CA GLN A 8 0.59 12.94 11.48
C GLN A 8 1.05 12.10 10.28
N CYS A 9 0.39 12.24 9.13
CA CYS A 9 0.77 11.52 7.92
C CYS A 9 2.20 11.85 7.48
N LEU A 10 2.58 13.12 7.41
CA LEU A 10 3.92 13.56 7.01
C LEU A 10 4.99 13.11 8.00
N ARG A 11 4.75 13.23 9.32
CA ARG A 11 5.70 12.75 10.34
C ARG A 11 5.93 11.25 10.24
N ARG A 12 4.86 10.47 10.06
CA ARG A 12 4.95 9.01 9.91
C ARG A 12 5.63 8.61 8.61
N TRP A 13 5.30 9.29 7.51
CA TRP A 13 5.99 9.11 6.23
C TRP A 13 7.49 9.36 6.39
N SER A 14 7.87 10.49 7.00
CA SER A 14 9.28 10.84 7.21
C SER A 14 10.00 9.80 8.06
N ALA A 15 9.38 9.30 9.14
CA ALA A 15 9.96 8.26 9.98
C ALA A 15 10.13 6.92 9.23
N ALA A 16 9.11 6.50 8.47
CA ALA A 16 9.14 5.25 7.71
C ALA A 16 10.20 5.30 6.60
N VAL A 17 10.22 6.38 5.82
CA VAL A 17 11.20 6.58 4.74
C VAL A 17 12.61 6.72 5.30
N HIS A 18 12.81 7.38 6.44
CA HIS A 18 14.11 7.41 7.11
C HIS A 18 14.60 6.00 7.44
N ALA A 19 13.75 5.18 8.06
CA ALA A 19 14.13 3.80 8.41
C ALA A 19 14.51 2.97 7.17
N MET A 20 13.71 3.05 6.09
CA MET A 20 13.98 2.34 4.84
C MET A 20 15.25 2.84 4.15
N TYR A 21 15.42 4.17 4.05
CA TYR A 21 16.57 4.79 3.41
C TYR A 21 17.87 4.48 4.15
N SER A 22 17.86 4.56 5.49
CA SER A 22 19.04 4.22 6.31
C SER A 22 19.44 2.76 6.16
N GLN A 23 18.48 1.83 6.09
CA GLN A 23 18.76 0.42 5.82
C GLN A 23 19.32 0.21 4.40
N CYS A 24 18.72 0.85 3.39
CA CYS A 24 19.19 0.80 2.01
C CYS A 24 20.64 1.32 1.89
N HIS A 25 20.93 2.44 2.54
CA HIS A 25 22.27 3.03 2.57
C HIS A 25 23.29 2.11 3.27
N LEU A 26 22.91 1.50 4.40
CA LEU A 26 23.76 0.56 5.15
C LEU A 26 24.14 -0.68 4.31
N LEU A 27 23.21 -1.19 3.50
CA LEU A 27 23.46 -2.32 2.61
C LEU A 27 24.40 -1.97 1.43
N GLY A 28 24.50 -0.68 1.11
CA GLY A 28 25.37 -0.17 0.06
C GLY A 28 24.80 -0.29 -1.35
N PRO A 29 25.41 0.41 -2.32
CA PRO A 29 24.86 0.64 -3.66
C PRO A 29 24.85 -0.59 -4.57
N ARG A 30 25.48 -1.70 -4.17
CA ARG A 30 25.42 -2.97 -4.91
C ARG A 30 24.21 -3.82 -4.52
N ILE A 31 23.59 -3.54 -3.37
CA ILE A 31 22.51 -4.35 -2.79
C ILE A 31 21.19 -3.57 -2.79
N CYS A 32 21.23 -2.26 -2.61
CA CYS A 32 20.04 -1.43 -2.62
C CYS A 32 20.21 -0.17 -3.48
N LEU A 33 19.25 0.05 -4.38
CA LEU A 33 19.19 1.20 -5.27
C LEU A 33 17.95 2.05 -4.93
N PRO A 34 18.13 3.27 -4.36
CA PRO A 34 17.04 4.23 -4.27
C PRO A 34 16.62 4.71 -5.66
N VAL A 35 15.30 4.69 -5.94
CA VAL A 35 14.72 5.17 -7.21
C VAL A 35 13.73 6.29 -6.90
N HIS A 36 14.01 7.49 -7.41
CA HIS A 36 13.08 8.62 -7.31
C HIS A 36 11.95 8.45 -8.32
N TYR A 37 10.71 8.51 -7.83
CA TYR A 37 9.52 8.37 -8.67
C TYR A 37 9.48 9.44 -9.76
N GLU A 38 9.82 10.68 -9.42
CA GLU A 38 9.75 11.80 -10.35
C GLU A 38 10.75 11.64 -11.49
N HIS A 39 11.99 11.23 -11.20
CA HIS A 39 12.98 10.90 -12.23
C HIS A 39 12.54 9.70 -13.08
N LEU A 40 11.94 8.67 -12.49
CA LEU A 40 11.44 7.51 -13.23
C LEU A 40 10.32 7.92 -14.19
N VAL A 41 9.43 8.82 -13.78
CA VAL A 41 8.34 9.30 -14.62
C VAL A 41 8.82 10.26 -15.70
N LEU A 42 9.73 11.18 -15.37
CA LEU A 42 10.24 12.17 -16.32
C LEU A 42 11.20 11.55 -17.34
N HIS A 43 12.04 10.62 -16.90
CA HIS A 43 13.10 10.00 -17.70
C HIS A 43 13.06 8.46 -17.61
N PRO A 44 11.99 7.81 -18.13
CA PRO A 44 11.75 6.39 -17.90
C PRO A 44 12.79 5.50 -18.55
N GLU A 45 13.30 5.82 -19.73
CA GLU A 45 14.33 5.01 -20.40
C GLU A 45 15.64 5.03 -19.62
N THR A 46 16.16 6.21 -19.32
CA THR A 46 17.38 6.37 -18.51
C THR A 46 17.25 5.69 -17.16
N SER A 47 16.11 5.87 -16.48
CA SER A 47 15.85 5.25 -15.17
C SER A 47 15.79 3.73 -15.27
N MET A 48 15.06 3.18 -16.23
CA MET A 48 14.93 1.73 -16.40
C MET A 48 16.22 1.06 -16.84
N ARG A 49 17.02 1.73 -17.68
CA ARG A 49 18.37 1.24 -18.03
C ARG A 49 19.24 1.07 -16.78
N LYS A 50 19.26 2.09 -15.91
CA LYS A 50 19.99 2.04 -14.63
C LYS A 50 19.46 0.93 -13.71
N ILE A 51 18.15 0.76 -13.63
CA ILE A 51 17.54 -0.27 -12.77
C ILE A 51 17.87 -1.68 -13.28
N LEU A 52 17.74 -1.92 -14.59
CA LEU A 52 18.03 -3.24 -15.18
C LEU A 52 19.52 -3.60 -15.10
N ASP A 53 20.40 -2.63 -15.31
CA ASP A 53 21.84 -2.79 -15.11
C ASP A 53 22.17 -3.16 -13.65
N PHE A 54 21.59 -2.45 -12.68
CA PHE A 54 21.74 -2.77 -11.26
C PHE A 54 21.26 -4.19 -10.89
N LEU A 55 20.21 -4.68 -11.57
CA LEU A 55 19.66 -6.03 -11.35
C LEU A 55 20.35 -7.12 -12.18
N ASP A 56 21.35 -6.79 -12.99
CA ASP A 56 22.00 -7.69 -13.96
C ASP A 56 20.99 -8.34 -14.92
N LEU A 57 20.08 -7.53 -15.45
CA LEU A 57 19.05 -7.95 -16.40
C LEU A 57 19.26 -7.28 -17.77
N PRO A 58 19.03 -7.99 -18.89
CA PRO A 58 19.17 -7.41 -20.21
C PRO A 58 18.10 -6.33 -20.46
N TRP A 59 18.48 -5.30 -21.21
CA TRP A 59 17.55 -4.27 -21.66
C TRP A 59 16.43 -4.85 -22.54
N ASN A 60 15.20 -4.43 -22.29
CA ASN A 60 14.06 -4.67 -23.17
C ASN A 60 13.19 -3.41 -23.24
N ALA A 61 12.91 -2.91 -24.44
CA ALA A 61 12.09 -1.71 -24.64
C ALA A 61 10.64 -1.86 -24.12
N SER A 62 10.17 -3.08 -23.91
CA SER A 62 8.85 -3.36 -23.35
C SER A 62 8.62 -2.72 -21.97
N VAL A 63 9.68 -2.45 -21.21
CA VAL A 63 9.60 -1.77 -19.90
C VAL A 63 9.06 -0.33 -19.99
N LEU A 64 9.09 0.27 -21.18
CA LEU A 64 8.52 1.61 -21.44
C LEU A 64 7.05 1.55 -21.86
N HIS A 65 6.51 0.35 -22.07
CA HIS A 65 5.19 0.09 -22.66
C HIS A 65 4.38 -0.93 -21.84
N HIS A 66 4.50 -0.86 -20.51
CA HIS A 66 3.83 -1.78 -19.58
C HIS A 66 2.30 -1.84 -19.78
N GLU A 67 1.68 -0.73 -20.17
CA GLU A 67 0.25 -0.61 -20.45
C GLU A 67 -0.22 -1.54 -21.58
N LEU A 68 0.68 -1.88 -22.52
CA LEU A 68 0.40 -2.81 -23.62
C LEU A 68 0.48 -4.28 -23.19
N LEU A 69 1.00 -4.56 -22.00
CA LEU A 69 1.28 -5.91 -21.49
C LEU A 69 0.36 -6.34 -20.34
N VAL A 70 -0.54 -5.47 -19.88
CA VAL A 70 -1.49 -5.78 -18.81
C VAL A 70 -2.41 -6.94 -19.23
N GLY A 71 -2.45 -7.99 -18.41
CA GLY A 71 -3.29 -9.17 -18.62
C GLY A 71 -2.84 -10.12 -19.74
N LYS A 72 -1.67 -9.88 -20.35
CA LYS A 72 -1.10 -10.78 -21.37
C LYS A 72 -0.22 -11.88 -20.73
N PRO A 73 -0.10 -13.06 -21.36
CA PRO A 73 0.83 -14.10 -20.90
C PRO A 73 2.26 -13.56 -20.82
N GLY A 74 2.94 -13.78 -19.68
CA GLY A 74 4.28 -13.24 -19.43
C GLY A 74 4.36 -11.72 -19.28
N GLY A 75 3.22 -11.02 -19.20
CA GLY A 75 3.12 -9.57 -19.01
C GLY A 75 2.79 -9.18 -17.57
N VAL A 76 2.11 -8.04 -17.42
CA VAL A 76 1.78 -7.47 -16.11
C VAL A 76 0.47 -8.06 -15.59
N SER A 77 0.53 -8.75 -14.45
CA SER A 77 -0.66 -9.20 -13.72
C SER A 77 -1.05 -8.17 -12.67
N LEU A 78 -2.26 -7.62 -12.78
CA LEU A 78 -2.79 -6.63 -11.83
C LEU A 78 -3.96 -7.22 -11.05
N SER A 79 -3.94 -7.03 -9.74
CA SER A 79 -5.09 -7.33 -8.89
C SER A 79 -6.14 -6.22 -9.02
N ILE A 80 -7.37 -6.57 -9.37
CA ILE A 80 -8.49 -5.59 -9.41
C ILE A 80 -8.73 -4.94 -8.03
N LEU A 81 -8.32 -5.60 -6.95
CA LEU A 81 -8.53 -5.12 -5.59
C LEU A 81 -7.48 -4.09 -5.13
N GLU A 82 -6.35 -4.01 -5.82
CA GLU A 82 -5.31 -3.04 -5.49
C GLU A 82 -5.75 -1.60 -5.82
N ARG A 83 -5.28 -0.66 -4.99
CA ARG A 83 -5.66 0.77 -5.11
C ARG A 83 -4.94 1.47 -6.25
N SER A 84 -3.82 0.91 -6.72
CA SER A 84 -2.96 1.43 -7.79
C SER A 84 -3.39 1.02 -9.20
N THR A 85 -4.28 0.02 -9.31
CA THR A 85 -4.58 -0.66 -10.58
C THR A 85 -5.14 0.27 -11.64
N ASP A 86 -5.99 1.23 -11.26
CA ASP A 86 -6.59 2.19 -12.18
C ASP A 86 -5.57 3.23 -12.70
N GLN A 87 -4.47 3.46 -11.97
CA GLN A 87 -3.38 4.31 -12.47
C GLN A 87 -2.35 3.53 -13.29
N VAL A 88 -2.02 2.28 -12.91
CA VAL A 88 -0.97 1.46 -13.57
C VAL A 88 -1.40 0.95 -14.96
N ILE A 89 -2.70 0.97 -15.29
CA ILE A 89 -3.15 0.65 -16.66
C ILE A 89 -2.88 1.77 -17.67
N LYS A 90 -2.46 2.95 -17.23
CA LYS A 90 -2.14 4.09 -18.09
C LYS A 90 -0.65 4.05 -18.48
N PRO A 91 -0.27 4.56 -19.66
CA PRO A 91 1.13 4.76 -19.98
C PRO A 91 1.80 5.72 -19.00
N ILE A 92 3.14 5.67 -18.92
CA ILE A 92 3.94 6.55 -18.09
C ILE A 92 3.63 8.02 -18.44
N ASN A 93 3.25 8.82 -17.45
CA ASN A 93 2.76 10.19 -17.64
C ASN A 93 3.00 11.07 -16.40
N THR A 94 2.93 12.39 -16.56
CA THR A 94 3.26 13.36 -15.51
C THR A 94 2.06 13.87 -14.69
N GLU A 95 0.85 13.33 -14.88
CA GLU A 95 -0.34 13.90 -14.24
C GLU A 95 -0.26 13.90 -12.70
N ALA A 96 0.46 12.96 -12.09
CA ALA A 96 0.52 12.81 -10.63
C ALA A 96 1.55 13.69 -9.93
N LEU A 97 2.57 14.22 -10.64
CA LEU A 97 3.76 14.84 -10.03
C LEU A 97 3.40 16.00 -9.08
N THR A 98 2.48 16.88 -9.50
CA THR A 98 2.14 18.11 -8.77
C THR A 98 0.68 18.17 -8.33
N LYS A 99 -0.08 17.05 -8.40
CA LYS A 99 -1.50 16.99 -8.00
C LYS A 99 -1.75 17.35 -6.53
N TRP A 100 -0.73 17.23 -5.69
CA TRP A 100 -0.81 17.54 -4.26
C TRP A 100 -0.68 19.05 -3.96
N VAL A 101 -0.13 19.84 -4.89
CA VAL A 101 0.07 21.28 -4.72
C VAL A 101 -1.27 21.97 -4.50
N GLY A 102 -1.34 22.80 -3.46
CA GLY A 102 -2.58 23.49 -3.06
C GLY A 102 -3.61 22.62 -2.32
N ARG A 103 -3.31 21.35 -2.02
CA ARG A 103 -4.19 20.47 -1.21
C ARG A 103 -3.82 20.41 0.27
N LEU A 104 -2.62 20.86 0.61
CA LEU A 104 -2.11 20.88 1.98
C LEU A 104 -2.55 22.17 2.69
N PRO A 105 -2.98 22.11 3.96
CA PRO A 105 -3.22 23.29 4.77
C PRO A 105 -1.98 24.19 4.89
N GLU A 106 -2.17 25.51 4.96
CA GLU A 106 -1.06 26.48 4.98
C GLU A 106 -0.11 26.27 6.16
N ASP A 107 -0.65 25.92 7.33
CA ASP A 107 0.13 25.64 8.53
C ASP A 107 1.01 24.40 8.37
N VAL A 108 0.54 23.40 7.62
CA VAL A 108 1.32 22.21 7.25
C VAL A 108 2.45 22.56 6.30
N VAL A 109 2.17 23.38 5.28
CA VAL A 109 3.19 23.85 4.31
C VAL A 109 4.26 24.67 5.02
N ARG A 110 3.87 25.61 5.90
CA ARG A 110 4.80 26.43 6.68
C ARG A 110 5.72 25.56 7.54
N ASP A 111 5.19 24.53 8.17
CA ASP A 111 5.94 23.68 9.10
C ASP A 111 6.59 22.46 8.41
N MET A 112 6.49 22.35 7.07
CA MET A 112 6.95 21.20 6.28
C MET A 112 8.38 20.73 6.60
N PRO A 113 9.40 21.59 6.72
CA PRO A 113 10.76 21.16 7.04
C PRO A 113 10.87 20.45 8.40
N SER A 114 10.04 20.84 9.36
CA SER A 114 9.99 20.24 10.70
C SER A 114 9.17 18.95 10.74
N LEU A 115 8.12 18.87 9.93
CA LEU A 115 7.24 17.70 9.86
C LEU A 115 7.88 16.54 9.08
N ALA A 116 8.64 16.87 8.04
CA ALA A 116 9.17 15.92 7.08
C ALA A 116 10.64 16.23 6.68
N PRO A 117 11.60 16.16 7.62
CA PRO A 117 13.01 16.44 7.34
C PRO A 117 13.63 15.53 6.27
N MET A 118 13.05 14.34 6.04
CA MET A 118 13.49 13.44 4.97
C MET A 118 13.36 14.03 3.56
N LEU A 119 12.50 15.05 3.36
CA LEU A 119 12.42 15.74 2.07
C LEU A 119 13.79 16.30 1.67
N ALA A 120 14.41 17.10 2.54
CA ALA A 120 15.71 17.70 2.28
C ALA A 120 16.82 16.64 2.13
N ILE A 121 16.79 15.58 2.96
CA ILE A 121 17.77 14.47 2.89
C ILE A 121 17.70 13.76 1.53
N LEU A 122 16.50 13.64 0.95
CA LEU A 122 16.26 13.03 -0.35
C LEU A 122 16.39 14.02 -1.51
N GLY A 123 16.79 15.28 -1.26
CA GLY A 123 17.00 16.30 -2.30
C GLY A 123 15.75 17.07 -2.72
N TYR A 124 14.63 16.92 -2.02
CA TYR A 124 13.44 17.76 -2.22
C TYR A 124 13.52 19.01 -1.34
N ASP A 125 13.34 20.20 -1.92
CA ASP A 125 13.24 21.44 -1.14
C ASP A 125 11.89 21.47 -0.39
N PRO A 126 11.88 21.37 0.97
CA PRO A 126 10.64 21.37 1.74
C PRO A 126 9.92 22.73 1.75
N ARG A 127 10.51 23.79 1.20
CA ARG A 127 9.90 25.12 1.06
C ARG A 127 9.46 25.43 -0.37
N ALA A 128 9.84 24.62 -1.35
CA ALA A 128 9.40 24.80 -2.73
C ALA A 128 7.97 24.28 -2.92
N ASN A 129 7.05 25.17 -3.30
CA ASN A 129 5.65 24.83 -3.56
C ASN A 129 5.11 25.69 -4.72
N PRO A 130 5.10 25.20 -5.97
CA PRO A 130 5.41 23.83 -6.37
C PRO A 130 6.92 23.52 -6.34
N PRO A 131 7.29 22.24 -6.20
CA PRO A 131 8.66 21.77 -6.45
C PRO A 131 8.98 21.80 -7.94
N ASP A 132 10.26 21.96 -8.27
CA ASP A 132 10.79 21.71 -9.61
C ASP A 132 11.42 20.32 -9.66
N TYR A 133 10.83 19.42 -10.43
CA TYR A 133 11.32 18.06 -10.63
C TYR A 133 12.12 17.89 -11.93
N GLY A 134 12.18 18.92 -12.78
CA GLY A 134 12.77 18.84 -14.12
C GLY A 134 11.74 18.67 -15.25
N GLN A 135 12.26 18.48 -16.46
CA GLN A 135 11.48 18.41 -17.70
C GLN A 135 11.35 16.98 -18.22
N PRO A 136 10.16 16.52 -18.63
CA PRO A 136 9.95 15.16 -19.12
C PRO A 136 10.56 14.91 -20.51
N ASP A 137 10.95 13.67 -20.76
CA ASP A 137 11.31 13.19 -22.09
C ASP A 137 10.13 13.28 -23.07
N SER A 138 10.43 13.35 -24.37
CA SER A 138 9.44 13.48 -25.44
C SER A 138 8.37 12.38 -25.44
N LEU A 139 8.76 11.14 -25.11
CA LEU A 139 7.84 10.00 -24.93
C LEU A 139 6.77 10.32 -23.88
N VAL A 140 7.18 10.85 -22.74
CA VAL A 140 6.30 11.12 -21.59
C VAL A 140 5.41 12.33 -21.87
N ILE A 141 5.93 13.34 -22.57
CA ILE A 141 5.14 14.49 -23.07
C ILE A 141 4.01 13.97 -23.96
N LYS A 142 4.34 13.11 -24.94
CA LYS A 142 3.35 12.52 -25.86
C LYS A 142 2.30 11.71 -25.11
N ASN A 143 2.71 10.79 -24.24
CA ASN A 143 1.80 9.98 -23.43
C ASN A 143 0.84 10.85 -22.60
N THR A 144 1.37 11.89 -21.96
CA THR A 144 0.58 12.82 -21.14
C THR A 144 -0.40 13.62 -22.00
N TRP A 145 0.01 14.06 -23.19
CA TRP A 145 -0.88 14.73 -24.14
C TRP A 145 -2.00 13.80 -24.62
N ASP A 146 -1.67 12.56 -24.98
CA ASP A 146 -2.64 11.55 -25.41
C ASP A 146 -3.66 11.24 -24.31
N LEU A 147 -3.23 11.16 -23.05
CA LEU A 147 -4.13 11.01 -21.89
C LEU A 147 -5.10 12.18 -21.77
N LYS A 148 -4.59 13.42 -21.89
CA LYS A 148 -5.41 14.65 -21.81
C LYS A 148 -6.39 14.74 -22.97
N ALA A 149 -5.95 14.45 -24.20
CA ALA A 149 -6.81 14.43 -25.38
C ALA A 149 -7.95 13.40 -25.24
N ASN A 150 -7.67 12.26 -24.60
CA ASN A 150 -8.61 11.17 -24.41
C ASN A 150 -9.17 11.10 -22.98
N LYS A 151 -9.19 12.22 -22.25
CA LYS A 151 -9.52 12.27 -20.80
C LYS A 151 -10.81 11.52 -20.45
N LYS A 152 -11.89 11.76 -21.21
CA LYS A 152 -13.19 11.11 -20.98
C LYS A 152 -13.13 9.59 -21.09
N VAL A 153 -12.33 9.07 -22.03
CA VAL A 153 -12.15 7.62 -22.23
C VAL A 153 -11.43 7.01 -21.04
N TRP A 154 -10.38 7.67 -20.56
CA TRP A 154 -9.60 7.20 -19.42
C TRP A 154 -10.37 7.28 -18.11
N GLU A 155 -11.11 8.35 -17.86
CA GLU A 155 -12.01 8.46 -16.70
C GLU A 155 -13.09 7.38 -16.70
N ALA A 156 -13.65 7.04 -17.87
CA ALA A 156 -14.60 5.94 -17.99
C ALA A 156 -13.96 4.59 -17.66
N ARG A 157 -12.72 4.35 -18.11
CA ARG A 157 -11.97 3.12 -17.77
C ARG A 157 -11.67 3.02 -16.27
N GLU A 158 -11.26 4.10 -15.63
CA GLU A 158 -11.01 4.14 -14.18
C GLU A 158 -12.29 3.83 -13.39
N LYS A 159 -13.43 4.42 -13.79
CA LYS A 159 -14.74 4.13 -13.18
C LYS A 159 -15.11 2.65 -13.31
N LEU A 160 -14.92 2.05 -14.49
CA LEU A 160 -15.18 0.63 -14.70
C LEU A 160 -14.32 -0.27 -13.80
N VAL A 161 -13.04 0.07 -13.59
CA VAL A 161 -12.16 -0.67 -12.67
C VAL A 161 -12.65 -0.52 -11.22
N ALA A 162 -13.00 0.70 -10.81
CA ALA A 162 -13.54 0.97 -9.48
C ALA A 162 -14.86 0.23 -9.21
N GLU A 163 -15.79 0.23 -10.16
CA GLU A 163 -17.06 -0.48 -10.08
C GLU A 163 -16.87 -2.00 -9.96
N LYS A 164 -15.97 -2.57 -10.77
CA LYS A 164 -15.60 -3.99 -10.67
C LYS A 164 -15.04 -4.33 -9.29
N ARG A 165 -14.14 -3.49 -8.77
CA ARG A 165 -13.58 -3.66 -7.42
C ARG A 165 -14.65 -3.63 -6.35
N ASP A 166 -15.56 -2.66 -6.39
CA ASP A 166 -16.66 -2.54 -5.44
C ASP A 166 -17.61 -3.73 -5.50
N ASN A 167 -17.90 -4.24 -6.70
CA ASN A 167 -18.72 -5.43 -6.89
C ASN A 167 -18.09 -6.68 -6.27
N ILE A 168 -16.78 -6.88 -6.44
CA ILE A 168 -16.06 -7.99 -5.80
C ILE A 168 -16.18 -7.86 -4.27
N TRP A 169 -15.90 -6.68 -3.71
CA TRP A 169 -16.05 -6.42 -2.27
C TRP A 169 -17.47 -6.70 -1.76
N ARG A 170 -18.49 -6.21 -2.46
CA ARG A 170 -19.91 -6.47 -2.12
C ARG A 170 -20.21 -7.97 -2.13
N SER A 171 -19.74 -8.70 -3.14
CA SER A 171 -19.95 -10.15 -3.25
C SER A 171 -19.33 -10.91 -2.08
N TRP A 172 -18.14 -10.50 -1.63
CA TRP A 172 -17.45 -11.10 -0.48
C TRP A 172 -18.16 -10.79 0.84
N LEU A 173 -18.62 -9.55 1.03
CA LEU A 173 -19.41 -9.15 2.19
C LEU A 173 -20.75 -9.89 2.26
N GLN A 174 -21.38 -10.16 1.12
CA GLN A 174 -22.62 -10.96 1.08
C GLN A 174 -22.34 -12.43 1.42
N LYS A 175 -21.26 -13.01 0.87
CA LYS A 175 -20.85 -14.40 1.15
C LYS A 175 -20.41 -14.62 2.60
N SER A 176 -19.79 -13.63 3.24
CA SER A 176 -19.43 -13.71 4.66
C SER A 176 -20.66 -13.65 5.57
N LYS A 177 -21.64 -12.79 5.24
CA LYS A 177 -22.94 -12.73 5.95
C LYS A 177 -23.79 -13.99 5.78
N SER A 178 -23.76 -14.65 4.62
CA SER A 178 -24.47 -15.93 4.44
C SER A 178 -23.80 -17.06 5.22
N LYS A 179 -22.47 -17.10 5.26
CA LYS A 179 -21.69 -18.07 6.05
C LYS A 179 -21.88 -17.91 7.57
N SER A 180 -22.02 -16.67 8.07
CA SER A 180 -22.31 -16.41 9.49
C SER A 180 -23.75 -16.73 9.88
N LYS A 181 -24.71 -16.62 8.94
CA LYS A 181 -26.11 -17.02 9.17
C LYS A 181 -26.31 -18.54 9.12
N SER A 182 -25.47 -19.27 8.39
CA SER A 182 -25.51 -20.75 8.36
C SER A 182 -24.82 -21.43 9.55
N SER A 183 -24.06 -20.69 10.38
CA SER A 183 -23.35 -21.23 11.54
C SER A 183 -24.01 -20.94 12.90
N VAL A 184 -25.22 -20.38 12.93
CA VAL A 184 -26.02 -20.25 14.16
C VAL A 184 -26.85 -21.54 14.31
N PRO A 185 -26.61 -22.37 15.34
CA PRO A 185 -27.48 -23.52 15.60
C PRO A 185 -28.86 -23.00 15.97
N LYS A 186 -29.89 -23.41 15.22
CA LYS A 186 -31.27 -23.31 15.70
C LYS A 186 -31.43 -24.38 16.78
N ASN A 187 -31.53 -23.96 18.03
CA ASN A 187 -32.46 -24.54 18.98
C ASN A 187 -32.73 -23.54 20.10
N SER A 188 -33.91 -22.92 20.01
CA SER A 188 -34.63 -22.34 21.12
C SER A 188 -35.46 -23.45 21.76
N THR A 189 -35.09 -23.86 22.97
CA THR A 189 -36.07 -24.35 23.94
C THR A 189 -35.59 -23.94 25.33
N GLU A 190 -36.46 -23.23 26.06
CA GLU A 190 -36.30 -22.85 27.45
C GLU A 190 -36.04 -24.06 28.36
N MET A 191 -35.10 -23.94 29.32
CA MET A 191 -35.35 -24.30 30.73
C MET A 191 -34.14 -24.01 31.63
N THR A 192 -34.38 -23.11 32.60
CA THR A 192 -33.97 -23.12 34.02
C THR A 192 -32.50 -23.18 34.46
N TYR A 193 -32.21 -22.28 35.41
CA TYR A 193 -31.02 -22.13 36.24
C TYR A 193 -30.72 -23.35 37.14
N GLN A 194 -29.43 -23.48 37.54
CA GLN A 194 -28.81 -24.42 38.48
C GLN A 194 -28.48 -25.79 37.85
N THR A 195 -27.29 -26.39 37.93
CA THR A 195 -26.33 -26.45 39.03
C THR A 195 -24.93 -26.81 38.52
N THR A 196 -23.95 -26.48 39.34
CA THR A 196 -22.50 -26.62 39.28
C THR A 196 -21.92 -28.03 39.10
N ASN A 197 -20.73 -28.07 38.49
CA ASN A 197 -19.51 -28.76 38.96
C ASN A 197 -19.60 -30.28 39.26
N ASP A 198 -19.16 -31.13 38.33
CA ASP A 198 -18.46 -32.40 38.65
C ASP A 198 -18.07 -33.20 37.40
N ARG A 199 -17.02 -32.78 36.67
CA ARG A 199 -16.39 -33.68 35.68
C ARG A 199 -14.93 -33.39 35.28
N TRP A 200 -14.18 -32.62 36.06
CA TRP A 200 -12.76 -32.38 35.75
C TRP A 200 -11.77 -32.72 36.87
N GLN A 201 -12.22 -33.18 38.04
CA GLN A 201 -11.32 -33.66 39.11
C GLN A 201 -10.92 -35.15 39.02
N LYS A 202 -11.10 -35.81 37.86
CA LYS A 202 -10.71 -37.23 37.66
C LYS A 202 -9.47 -37.45 36.79
N LEU A 203 -8.65 -36.42 36.55
CA LEU A 203 -7.47 -36.51 35.66
C LEU A 203 -6.11 -36.23 36.33
N VAL A 204 -6.06 -36.02 37.64
CA VAL A 204 -4.79 -35.96 38.39
C VAL A 204 -4.86 -36.90 39.57
N GLY A 205 -4.51 -38.16 39.31
CA GLY A 205 -4.34 -39.18 40.33
C GLY A 205 -3.12 -38.88 41.19
N VAL A 206 -3.35 -38.33 42.39
CA VAL A 206 -2.41 -38.39 43.51
C VAL A 206 -3.23 -38.75 44.75
N THR A 207 -2.93 -39.92 45.29
CA THR A 207 -3.54 -40.50 46.48
C THR A 207 -3.03 -39.81 47.73
N ASN A 208 -3.93 -39.24 48.54
CA ASN A 208 -3.65 -38.86 49.91
C ASN A 208 -3.48 -40.13 50.77
N SER A 209 -2.34 -40.26 51.43
CA SER A 209 -2.18 -41.13 52.59
C SER A 209 -2.14 -40.26 53.83
N SER A 210 -3.23 -40.31 54.59
CA SER A 210 -3.33 -39.74 55.93
C SER A 210 -2.54 -40.58 56.94
N VAL A 211 -1.69 -39.96 57.75
CA VAL A 211 -1.37 -40.47 59.10
C VAL A 211 -1.38 -39.29 60.07
N PHE A 212 -2.33 -39.36 61.02
CA PHE A 212 -2.37 -38.59 62.25
C PHE A 212 -1.28 -39.08 63.23
N SER A 213 -0.62 -38.18 63.95
CA SER A 213 -0.22 -38.42 65.35
C SER A 213 0.08 -37.11 66.08
N THR A 214 -0.37 -37.03 67.33
CA THR A 214 -0.32 -35.89 68.26
C THR A 214 0.78 -36.08 69.32
N ARG A 215 1.05 -34.98 70.07
CA ARG A 215 1.92 -34.81 71.27
C ARG A 215 3.44 -34.67 70.99
N SER A 216 4.19 -33.80 71.66
CA SER A 216 4.01 -32.97 72.87
C SER A 216 4.83 -31.69 72.75
#